data_AF-A0A959DD34-F1
#
_entry.id   AF-A0A959DD34-F1
#
_cell.length_a   1.000
_cell.length_b   1.000
_cell.length_c   1.000
_cell.angle_alpha   90.00
_cell.angle_beta   90.00
_cell.angle_gamma   90.00
#
_symmetry.space_group_name_H-M   'P 1'
#
loop_
_entity.id
_entity.type
_entity.pdbx_description
1 polymer ?
#
loop_
_entity_poly.entity_id
_entity_poly.type
_entity_poly.pdbx_seq_one_letter_code
_entity_poly.pdbx_strand_id
1 'polypeptide(L)'
;MKLHLPIRLPCSNSVQGYPHRASNLNLILNLPVHCRYRASILILILTLLLFSCQKEAPIPLLPNELRTPGQAEAFFHHAWANDILLTSIDTLTENGIPYCRFTLENDRTVFLKKELLGEVAVDSSGWTALLTFENGSQFPAYILGDSIYLDSVTVDPFGTAPLSALAAASMPVRGRFGVKVLGKGEDGIAIEHTFEPFEKQHQIPVLGLYAEYENEVELAFLSEEGKVRATRTVQVNTGSVPGRLTINIIQDELPSEDDGIFFVSDVKKGFGHRGEVRWAYTGDAKQLYQKLRNGNFVVSGKIGGVSYHSATFSEISMLGEVVQKYDIPNQMHHEIREMPNGNFLVGSNSYPFNNNSWDGNLEEDLIVEVDRTTGEIVKSWDLNLILDNQRPRADGSNSDDWLHLNAIYYDQEDNTIVFSGRHQSVVAKIGYELGDVKWILAHPAAWRPELLPYVLTPVNADGTPIEPGTQDFLPYFQHYPAKLPNGNIMLFDNGNFRGIYDDPAAEEVSYSRAVEYKIDPKSRTVQKVWEFSYDKSIFNEATGSVQFLEDNGHRLIGFMNGTAKTPKIVELDEAGNIVFEVNVNPWSDYYRCEKWGVYEGM
;
A
#
# COMPACT_ATOMS: atom_id res chain seq x y z
N MET A 1 -22.52 57.22 5.99
CA MET A 1 -21.44 56.22 5.95
C MET A 1 -21.70 55.33 4.73
N LYS A 2 -20.87 55.41 3.68
CA LYS A 2 -20.99 54.56 2.47
C LYS A 2 -20.11 53.32 2.66
N LEU A 3 -20.66 52.14 2.38
CA LEU A 3 -19.89 50.94 2.09
C LEU A 3 -20.22 50.52 0.66
N HIS A 4 -19.18 50.21 -0.11
CA HIS A 4 -19.24 49.57 -1.42
C HIS A 4 -18.66 48.17 -1.29
N LEU A 5 -19.31 47.16 -1.85
CA LEU A 5 -18.69 45.88 -2.19
C LEU A 5 -19.30 45.37 -3.52
N PRO A 6 -18.48 45.04 -4.54
CA PRO A 6 -18.92 44.68 -5.89
C PRO A 6 -18.78 43.18 -6.16
N ILE A 7 -19.72 42.53 -6.85
CA ILE A 7 -19.45 41.25 -7.53
C ILE A 7 -20.19 41.17 -8.88
N ARG A 8 -19.41 40.85 -9.92
CA ARG A 8 -19.79 40.64 -11.33
C ARG A 8 -20.21 39.19 -11.56
N LEU A 9 -21.18 39.00 -12.46
CA LEU A 9 -21.42 37.74 -13.17
C LEU A 9 -20.53 37.71 -14.44
N PRO A 10 -19.92 36.57 -14.82
CA PRO A 10 -19.23 36.44 -16.10
C PRO A 10 -20.25 36.14 -17.23
N CYS A 11 -20.13 36.86 -18.34
CA CYS A 11 -20.72 36.49 -19.63
C CYS A 11 -19.61 36.24 -20.64
N SER A 12 -19.88 35.25 -21.48
CA SER A 12 -19.04 34.70 -22.53
C SER A 12 -18.70 35.69 -23.65
N ASN A 13 -17.59 35.37 -24.30
CA ASN A 13 -16.95 36.04 -25.42
C ASN A 13 -17.88 36.38 -26.59
N SER A 14 -17.79 37.63 -27.08
CA SER A 14 -17.77 37.92 -28.53
C SER A 14 -17.01 39.22 -28.80
N VAL A 15 -16.38 39.26 -29.96
CA VAL A 15 -15.16 40.02 -30.29
C VAL A 15 -15.46 41.35 -31.01
N GLN A 16 -14.74 42.39 -30.57
CA GLN A 16 -14.22 43.62 -31.22
C GLN A 16 -15.14 44.64 -31.94
N GLY A 17 -14.97 45.92 -31.53
CA GLY A 17 -15.29 47.09 -32.37
C GLY A 17 -15.32 48.51 -31.75
N TYR A 18 -14.26 48.98 -31.04
CA TYR A 18 -13.87 50.40 -30.83
C TYR A 18 -14.76 51.37 -29.96
N PRO A 19 -14.24 52.49 -29.38
CA PRO A 19 -13.70 52.56 -28.02
C PRO A 19 -14.49 53.46 -27.03
N HIS A 20 -14.16 53.28 -25.75
CA HIS A 20 -14.72 53.87 -24.54
C HIS A 20 -14.71 55.41 -24.43
N ARG A 21 -15.76 55.95 -23.81
CA ARG A 21 -15.66 57.07 -22.85
C ARG A 21 -16.44 56.75 -21.58
N ALA A 22 -15.73 56.67 -20.47
CA ALA A 22 -16.28 56.58 -19.13
C ALA A 22 -16.61 57.98 -18.60
N SER A 23 -17.77 58.13 -17.97
CA SER A 23 -18.03 59.24 -17.04
C SER A 23 -19.03 58.77 -15.98
N ASN A 24 -18.52 58.63 -14.76
CA ASN A 24 -19.27 58.34 -13.54
C ASN A 24 -20.17 59.53 -13.18
N LEU A 25 -21.42 59.29 -12.76
CA LEU A 25 -22.15 60.24 -11.93
C LEU A 25 -23.05 59.50 -10.93
N ASN A 26 -22.87 59.80 -9.64
CA ASN A 26 -23.59 59.23 -8.50
C ASN A 26 -24.87 60.03 -8.20
N LEU A 27 -25.95 59.32 -7.88
CA LEU A 27 -27.23 59.87 -7.40
C LEU A 27 -27.17 60.13 -5.88
N ILE A 28 -27.75 61.25 -5.43
CA ILE A 28 -28.03 61.55 -4.01
C ILE A 28 -29.55 61.69 -3.86
N LEU A 29 -30.13 60.96 -2.89
CA LEU A 29 -31.54 61.05 -2.49
C LEU A 29 -31.63 61.70 -1.10
N ASN A 30 -32.56 62.63 -0.94
CA ASN A 30 -33.00 63.19 0.35
C ASN A 30 -34.51 62.95 0.51
N LEU A 31 -34.91 62.48 1.69
CA LEU A 31 -36.30 62.36 2.16
C LEU A 31 -36.43 63.07 3.51
N PRO A 32 -37.62 63.62 3.81
CA PRO A 32 -38.11 63.64 5.19
C PRO A 32 -39.62 63.31 5.29
N VAL A 33 -40.32 63.06 6.42
CA VAL A 33 -40.09 62.56 7.79
C VAL A 33 -41.52 62.37 8.40
N HIS A 34 -41.74 61.25 9.11
CA HIS A 34 -42.69 60.96 10.22
C HIS A 34 -44.23 60.80 10.09
N CYS A 35 -44.68 59.63 10.59
CA CYS A 35 -45.57 59.39 11.76
C CYS A 35 -46.90 58.60 11.58
N ARG A 36 -46.84 57.34 12.06
CA ARG A 36 -47.79 56.58 12.93
C ARG A 36 -49.26 56.32 12.53
N TYR A 37 -49.51 55.04 12.21
CA TYR A 37 -50.52 54.09 12.74
C TYR A 37 -52.02 54.45 12.92
N ARG A 38 -52.82 53.66 12.19
CA ARG A 38 -54.07 52.93 12.53
C ARG A 38 -55.46 53.58 12.36
N ALA A 39 -56.25 52.82 11.58
CA ALA A 39 -57.71 52.78 11.38
C ALA A 39 -58.11 53.42 10.04
N SER A 40 -58.65 52.73 9.04
CA SER A 40 -59.61 51.62 9.05
C SER A 40 -59.51 50.89 7.69
N ILE A 41 -59.13 49.62 7.56
CA ILE A 41 -59.94 48.43 7.91
C ILE A 41 -61.44 48.72 7.82
N LEU A 42 -61.97 48.85 6.61
CA LEU A 42 -63.33 48.39 6.25
C LEU A 42 -63.68 48.60 4.77
N ILE A 43 -62.97 49.47 4.05
CA ILE A 43 -63.38 49.86 2.68
C ILE A 43 -62.68 49.05 1.58
N LEU A 44 -61.57 48.38 1.86
CA LEU A 44 -60.87 47.55 0.87
C LEU A 44 -61.40 46.11 0.74
N ILE A 45 -62.28 45.67 1.65
CA ILE A 45 -62.81 44.29 1.68
C ILE A 45 -64.06 44.14 0.80
N LEU A 46 -64.75 45.21 0.41
CA LEU A 46 -65.95 45.11 -0.43
C LEU A 46 -65.74 45.28 -1.94
N THR A 47 -64.55 45.69 -2.39
CA THR A 47 -64.19 45.69 -3.82
C THR A 47 -63.45 44.42 -4.27
N LEU A 48 -63.27 43.46 -3.37
CA LEU A 48 -62.62 42.16 -3.61
C LEU A 48 -63.59 41.04 -4.02
N LEU A 49 -64.88 41.34 -4.28
CA LEU A 49 -65.90 40.31 -4.53
C LEU A 49 -66.56 40.34 -5.91
N LEU A 50 -66.16 41.21 -6.84
CA LEU A 50 -66.77 41.28 -8.17
C LEU A 50 -65.75 41.50 -9.28
N PHE A 51 -64.79 40.59 -9.43
CA PHE A 51 -64.24 40.19 -10.73
C PHE A 51 -63.64 38.79 -10.57
N SER A 52 -64.54 37.82 -10.45
CA SER A 52 -64.28 36.42 -10.74
C SER A 52 -63.97 36.30 -12.24
N CYS A 53 -62.68 36.24 -12.55
CA CYS A 53 -62.18 35.56 -13.73
C CYS A 53 -61.05 34.69 -13.21
N GLN A 54 -61.33 33.39 -13.07
CA GLN A 54 -60.33 32.38 -12.74
C GLN A 54 -59.24 32.42 -13.80
N LYS A 55 -58.15 33.15 -13.54
CA LYS A 55 -56.85 32.64 -13.96
C LYS A 55 -56.64 31.41 -13.07
N GLU A 56 -56.70 30.23 -13.67
CA GLU A 56 -56.09 29.05 -13.07
C GLU A 56 -54.74 29.50 -12.50
N ALA A 57 -54.57 29.34 -11.19
CA ALA A 57 -53.27 29.52 -10.59
C ALA A 57 -52.32 28.59 -11.36
N PRO A 58 -51.13 29.06 -11.83
CA PRO A 58 -50.20 28.17 -12.48
C PRO A 58 -49.95 27.00 -11.53
N ILE A 59 -50.29 25.80 -12.00
CA ILE A 59 -50.06 24.55 -11.28
C ILE A 59 -48.61 24.60 -10.79
N PRO A 60 -48.35 24.37 -9.49
CA PRO A 60 -47.01 24.50 -8.95
C PRO A 60 -46.07 23.60 -9.77
N LEU A 61 -45.01 24.21 -10.28
CA LEU A 61 -43.99 23.54 -11.08
C LEU A 61 -43.38 22.40 -10.26
N LEU A 62 -43.35 21.21 -10.85
CA LEU A 62 -42.49 20.17 -10.31
C LEU A 62 -41.04 20.68 -10.39
N PRO A 63 -40.26 20.63 -9.29
CA PRO A 63 -38.85 20.98 -9.35
C PRO A 63 -38.17 20.07 -10.38
N ASN A 64 -37.38 20.65 -11.29
CA ASN A 64 -36.72 19.95 -12.40
C ASN A 64 -37.66 19.32 -13.47
N GLU A 65 -38.81 19.93 -13.75
CA GLU A 65 -39.66 19.54 -14.89
C GLU A 65 -38.98 19.85 -16.24
N LEU A 66 -38.88 18.83 -17.10
CA LEU A 66 -38.49 18.87 -18.50
C LEU A 66 -39.75 19.04 -19.35
N ARG A 67 -39.82 20.11 -20.16
CA ARG A 67 -41.05 20.51 -20.86
C ARG A 67 -41.09 20.12 -22.33
N THR A 68 -39.96 19.69 -22.89
CA THR A 68 -39.83 19.31 -24.31
C THR A 68 -38.91 18.10 -24.44
N PRO A 69 -39.06 17.29 -25.51
CA PRO A 69 -38.10 16.23 -25.83
C PRO A 69 -36.65 16.73 -25.89
N GLY A 70 -36.40 17.90 -26.49
CA GLY A 70 -35.05 18.47 -26.56
C GLY A 70 -34.45 18.88 -25.20
N GLN A 71 -35.29 19.28 -24.23
CA GLN A 71 -34.81 19.50 -22.86
C GLN A 71 -34.45 18.19 -22.15
N ALA A 72 -35.21 17.13 -22.39
CA ALA A 72 -34.89 15.81 -21.87
C ALA A 72 -33.59 15.27 -22.47
N GLU A 73 -33.43 15.35 -23.78
CA GLU A 73 -32.21 15.01 -24.51
C GLU A 73 -30.99 15.77 -23.95
N ALA A 74 -31.07 17.10 -23.83
CA ALA A 74 -29.96 17.91 -23.29
C ALA A 74 -29.62 17.57 -21.83
N PHE A 75 -30.64 17.32 -21.00
CA PHE A 75 -30.45 16.92 -19.61
C PHE A 75 -29.69 15.59 -19.50
N PHE A 76 -30.13 14.59 -20.25
CA PHE A 76 -29.53 13.27 -20.22
C PHE A 76 -28.14 13.23 -20.86
N HIS A 77 -27.91 13.96 -21.94
CA HIS A 77 -26.56 14.16 -22.48
C HIS A 77 -25.61 14.74 -21.42
N HIS A 78 -26.07 15.71 -20.64
CA HIS A 78 -25.27 16.26 -19.55
C HIS A 78 -25.04 15.24 -18.43
N ALA A 79 -26.06 14.46 -18.06
CA ALA A 79 -25.91 13.39 -17.07
C ALA A 79 -24.81 12.38 -17.49
N TRP A 80 -24.85 11.88 -18.73
CA TRP A 80 -23.90 10.88 -19.21
C TRP A 80 -22.53 11.41 -19.56
N ALA A 81 -22.42 12.70 -19.90
CA ALA A 81 -21.11 13.35 -19.97
C ALA A 81 -20.39 13.34 -18.61
N ASN A 82 -21.11 13.10 -17.52
CA ASN A 82 -20.59 12.91 -16.17
C ASN A 82 -20.79 11.45 -15.69
N ASP A 83 -21.00 10.50 -16.61
CA ASP A 83 -21.22 9.08 -16.33
C ASP A 83 -22.43 8.77 -15.40
N ILE A 84 -23.38 9.70 -15.22
CA ILE A 84 -24.53 9.54 -14.33
C ILE A 84 -25.64 8.73 -14.99
N LEU A 85 -25.95 7.56 -14.42
CA LEU A 85 -26.94 6.62 -14.93
C LEU A 85 -28.37 6.86 -14.44
N LEU A 86 -29.34 6.45 -15.25
CA LEU A 86 -30.74 6.31 -14.85
C LEU A 86 -30.95 5.03 -14.04
N THR A 87 -31.59 5.15 -12.88
CA THR A 87 -31.89 4.02 -11.99
C THR A 87 -33.35 3.58 -12.06
N SER A 88 -34.29 4.51 -12.30
CA SER A 88 -35.70 4.17 -12.50
C SER A 88 -36.42 5.13 -13.45
N ILE A 89 -37.45 4.60 -14.12
CA ILE A 89 -38.40 5.35 -14.92
C ILE A 89 -39.79 4.92 -14.45
N ASP A 90 -40.42 5.74 -13.61
CA ASP A 90 -41.73 5.46 -13.01
C ASP A 90 -42.78 6.42 -13.55
N THR A 91 -44.05 6.02 -13.51
CA THR A 91 -45.16 6.94 -13.78
C THR A 91 -45.81 7.36 -12.46
N LEU A 92 -46.09 8.65 -12.32
CA LEU A 92 -46.83 9.20 -11.19
C LEU A 92 -47.82 10.26 -11.67
N THR A 93 -48.82 10.56 -10.83
CA THR A 93 -49.80 11.61 -11.11
C THR A 93 -49.66 12.71 -10.07
N GLU A 94 -49.41 13.93 -10.53
CA GLU A 94 -49.30 15.12 -9.68
C GLU A 94 -50.26 16.19 -10.17
N ASN A 95 -51.10 16.71 -9.27
CA ASN A 95 -52.18 17.65 -9.60
C ASN A 95 -53.08 17.20 -10.78
N GLY A 96 -53.33 15.89 -10.90
CA GLY A 96 -54.15 15.30 -11.97
C GLY A 96 -53.44 15.16 -13.33
N ILE A 97 -52.16 15.52 -13.43
CA ILE A 97 -51.36 15.37 -14.65
C ILE A 97 -50.41 14.17 -14.49
N PRO A 98 -50.39 13.20 -15.42
CA PRO A 98 -49.44 12.09 -15.39
C PRO A 98 -48.05 12.54 -15.87
N TYR A 99 -47.03 12.18 -15.09
CA TYR A 99 -45.61 12.42 -15.38
C TYR A 99 -44.82 11.10 -15.38
N CYS A 100 -43.83 11.02 -16.26
CA CYS A 100 -42.69 10.12 -16.12
C CYS A 100 -41.68 10.77 -15.17
N ARG A 101 -41.37 10.08 -14.06
CA ARG A 101 -40.29 10.42 -13.15
C ARG A 101 -39.07 9.60 -13.52
N PHE A 102 -37.98 10.29 -13.81
CA PHE A 102 -36.67 9.71 -14.04
C PHE A 102 -35.83 9.92 -12.80
N THR A 103 -35.31 8.83 -12.24
CA THR A 103 -34.40 8.86 -11.09
C THR A 103 -33.00 8.55 -11.59
N LEU A 104 -32.01 9.34 -11.16
CA LEU A 104 -30.60 9.14 -11.47
C LEU A 104 -29.87 8.50 -10.29
N GLU A 105 -28.68 7.96 -10.54
CA GLU A 105 -27.85 7.31 -9.50
C GLU A 105 -27.42 8.26 -8.38
N ASN A 106 -27.37 9.57 -8.61
CA ASN A 106 -27.09 10.59 -7.59
C ASN A 106 -28.36 11.07 -6.85
N ASP A 107 -29.44 10.28 -6.91
CA ASP A 107 -30.74 10.55 -6.30
C ASP A 107 -31.48 11.78 -6.85
N ARG A 108 -30.94 12.41 -7.90
CA ARG A 108 -31.62 13.49 -8.61
C ARG A 108 -32.81 12.91 -9.35
N THR A 109 -33.94 13.63 -9.27
CA THR A 109 -35.14 13.30 -10.03
C THR A 109 -35.49 14.42 -11.01
N VAL A 110 -35.93 14.02 -12.20
CA VAL A 110 -36.50 14.92 -13.20
C VAL A 110 -37.83 14.37 -13.72
N PHE A 111 -38.70 15.27 -14.15
CA PHE A 111 -40.07 14.92 -14.51
C PHE A 111 -40.35 15.33 -15.96
N LEU A 112 -40.99 14.46 -16.73
CA LEU A 112 -41.47 14.75 -18.08
C LEU A 112 -42.95 14.39 -18.13
N LYS A 113 -43.80 15.22 -18.74
CA LYS A 113 -45.21 14.87 -18.91
C LYS A 113 -45.35 13.57 -19.70
N LYS A 114 -46.20 12.64 -19.23
CA LYS A 114 -46.34 11.31 -19.85
C LYS A 114 -46.81 11.40 -21.31
N GLU A 115 -47.59 12.42 -21.66
CA GLU A 115 -48.05 12.70 -23.03
C GLU A 115 -46.93 13.02 -24.04
N LEU A 116 -45.69 13.27 -23.56
CA LEU A 116 -44.55 13.53 -24.43
C LEU A 116 -43.73 12.27 -24.74
N LEU A 117 -43.86 11.21 -23.92
CA LEU A 117 -43.08 9.98 -24.03
C LEU A 117 -43.99 8.82 -24.45
N GLY A 118 -43.77 8.30 -25.66
CA GLY A 118 -44.51 7.17 -26.21
C GLY A 118 -44.05 5.84 -25.62
N GLU A 119 -42.94 5.33 -26.13
CA GLU A 119 -42.38 4.01 -25.79
C GLU A 119 -41.01 4.11 -25.12
N VAL A 120 -40.73 3.17 -24.22
CA VAL A 120 -39.40 2.98 -23.61
C VAL A 120 -38.99 1.52 -23.85
N ALA A 121 -38.02 1.30 -24.71
CA ALA A 121 -37.47 -0.04 -24.96
C ALA A 121 -36.19 -0.23 -24.17
N VAL A 122 -36.22 -1.09 -23.15
CA VAL A 122 -35.08 -1.34 -22.25
C VAL A 122 -34.26 -2.52 -22.75
N ASP A 123 -32.95 -2.31 -22.84
CA ASP A 123 -31.92 -3.34 -22.98
C ASP A 123 -31.05 -3.30 -21.72
N SER A 124 -31.43 -4.10 -20.71
CA SER A 124 -30.69 -4.21 -19.45
C SER A 124 -29.27 -4.73 -19.67
N SER A 125 -29.06 -5.52 -20.73
CA SER A 125 -27.77 -6.10 -21.05
C SER A 125 -26.81 -5.09 -21.69
N GLY A 126 -27.34 -4.23 -22.56
CA GLY A 126 -26.60 -3.11 -23.13
C GLY A 126 -26.47 -1.91 -22.18
N TRP A 127 -27.08 -1.96 -20.99
CA TRP A 127 -27.22 -0.82 -20.08
C TRP A 127 -27.87 0.39 -20.75
N THR A 128 -28.82 0.14 -21.67
CA THR A 128 -29.48 1.21 -22.42
C THR A 128 -31.01 1.11 -22.37
N ALA A 129 -31.68 2.24 -22.54
CA ALA A 129 -33.10 2.34 -22.76
C ALA A 129 -33.37 3.32 -23.90
N LEU A 130 -34.01 2.88 -24.98
CA LEU A 130 -34.40 3.76 -26.07
C LEU A 130 -35.72 4.45 -25.73
N LEU A 131 -35.65 5.76 -25.47
CA LEU A 131 -36.80 6.62 -25.25
C LEU A 131 -37.35 7.08 -26.61
N THR A 132 -38.58 6.69 -26.94
CA THR A 132 -39.29 7.14 -28.14
C THR A 132 -40.36 8.16 -27.74
N PHE A 133 -40.19 9.40 -28.18
CA PHE A 133 -41.12 10.49 -27.91
C PHE A 133 -42.27 10.50 -28.92
N GLU A 134 -43.42 11.06 -28.54
CA GLU A 134 -44.63 11.11 -29.39
C GLU A 134 -44.43 11.90 -30.70
N ASN A 135 -43.42 12.76 -30.77
CA ASN A 135 -43.04 13.46 -32.00
C ASN A 135 -42.19 12.58 -32.96
N GLY A 136 -41.97 11.30 -32.63
CA GLY A 136 -41.18 10.35 -33.40
C GLY A 136 -39.66 10.42 -33.16
N SER A 137 -39.16 11.38 -32.37
CA SER A 137 -37.75 11.40 -32.00
C SER A 137 -37.40 10.24 -31.05
N GLN A 138 -36.21 9.69 -31.22
CA GLN A 138 -35.70 8.58 -30.42
C GLN A 138 -34.38 8.98 -29.77
N PHE A 139 -34.18 8.50 -28.55
CA PHE A 139 -33.02 8.88 -27.75
C PHE A 139 -32.54 7.72 -26.88
N PRO A 140 -31.30 7.22 -27.09
CA PRO A 140 -30.77 6.10 -26.31
C PRO A 140 -30.26 6.59 -24.96
N ALA A 141 -30.72 5.97 -23.88
CA ALA A 141 -30.41 6.38 -22.52
C ALA A 141 -29.64 5.36 -21.71
N TYR A 142 -28.52 5.76 -21.09
CA TYR A 142 -27.79 4.84 -20.21
C TYR A 142 -28.52 4.63 -18.89
N ILE A 143 -28.76 3.37 -18.55
CA ILE A 143 -29.43 2.91 -17.35
C ILE A 143 -28.49 2.02 -16.52
N LEU A 144 -28.88 1.74 -15.29
CA LEU A 144 -28.27 0.66 -14.52
C LEU A 144 -28.55 -0.68 -15.21
N GLY A 145 -27.50 -1.43 -15.54
CA GLY A 145 -27.65 -2.79 -16.07
C GLY A 145 -27.83 -3.84 -14.99
N ASP A 146 -28.02 -5.09 -15.41
CA ASP A 146 -28.27 -6.22 -14.51
C ASP A 146 -27.04 -7.09 -14.22
N SER A 147 -25.93 -6.90 -14.96
CA SER A 147 -24.75 -7.74 -14.85
C SER A 147 -23.46 -7.06 -15.36
N ILE A 148 -22.33 -7.60 -14.92
CA ILE A 148 -20.99 -7.25 -15.39
C ILE A 148 -20.60 -8.18 -16.55
N TYR A 149 -20.15 -7.62 -17.67
CA TYR A 149 -19.62 -8.37 -18.80
C TYR A 149 -18.11 -8.53 -18.66
N LEU A 150 -17.69 -9.79 -18.50
CA LEU A 150 -16.28 -10.14 -18.49
C LEU A 150 -15.89 -10.65 -19.88
N ASP A 151 -14.82 -10.08 -20.40
CA ASP A 151 -14.19 -10.51 -21.65
C ASP A 151 -13.41 -11.82 -21.43
N SER A 152 -12.73 -11.93 -20.29
CA SER A 152 -11.99 -13.13 -19.88
C SER A 152 -11.73 -13.18 -18.38
N VAL A 153 -11.48 -14.38 -17.86
CA VAL A 153 -10.86 -14.62 -16.54
C VAL A 153 -9.76 -15.65 -16.74
N THR A 154 -8.51 -15.26 -16.53
CA THR A 154 -7.34 -16.12 -16.75
C THR A 154 -6.65 -16.37 -15.42
N VAL A 155 -6.68 -17.63 -14.96
CA VAL A 155 -5.92 -18.08 -13.78
C VAL A 155 -4.46 -18.19 -14.14
N ASP A 156 -3.59 -17.75 -13.22
CA ASP A 156 -2.13 -17.76 -13.37
C ASP A 156 -1.66 -17.22 -14.74
N PRO A 157 -1.99 -15.96 -15.07
CA PRO A 157 -1.82 -15.42 -16.41
C PRO A 157 -0.36 -15.46 -16.90
N PHE A 158 0.61 -15.49 -15.98
CA PHE A 158 2.05 -15.55 -16.28
C PHE A 158 2.70 -16.91 -15.95
N GLY A 159 1.95 -17.89 -15.42
CA GLY A 159 2.42 -19.24 -15.12
C GLY A 159 3.33 -19.36 -13.89
N THR A 160 3.43 -18.30 -13.09
CA THR A 160 4.39 -18.15 -11.99
C THR A 160 3.72 -17.71 -10.68
N ALA A 161 2.43 -17.39 -10.68
CA ALA A 161 1.66 -17.04 -9.48
C ALA A 161 0.31 -17.79 -9.46
N PRO A 162 0.31 -19.09 -9.12
CA PRO A 162 -0.84 -19.99 -9.31
C PRO A 162 -2.09 -19.66 -8.49
N LEU A 163 -1.96 -18.78 -7.49
CA LEU A 163 -3.05 -18.31 -6.63
C LEU A 163 -3.50 -16.90 -6.98
N SER A 164 -3.38 -16.56 -8.26
CA SER A 164 -3.84 -15.31 -8.83
C SER A 164 -4.63 -15.54 -10.12
N ALA A 165 -5.43 -14.55 -10.50
CA ALA A 165 -6.07 -14.49 -11.80
C ALA A 165 -6.14 -13.04 -12.31
N LEU A 166 -6.34 -12.88 -13.60
CA LEU A 166 -6.62 -11.59 -14.23
C LEU A 166 -7.97 -11.65 -14.92
N ALA A 167 -8.90 -10.80 -14.49
CA ALA A 167 -10.18 -10.62 -15.17
C ALA A 167 -10.13 -9.36 -16.05
N ALA A 168 -10.66 -9.47 -17.27
CA ALA A 168 -10.82 -8.35 -18.17
C ALA A 168 -12.31 -8.02 -18.33
N ALA A 169 -12.66 -6.75 -18.28
CA ALA A 169 -14.06 -6.30 -18.40
C ALA A 169 -14.17 -5.04 -19.27
N SER A 170 -15.21 -5.00 -20.10
CA SER A 170 -15.55 -3.86 -20.95
C SER A 170 -16.95 -3.37 -20.61
N MET A 171 -17.03 -2.17 -20.04
CA MET A 171 -18.27 -1.56 -19.55
C MET A 171 -18.75 -0.44 -20.49
N PRO A 172 -20.08 -0.23 -20.62
CA PRO A 172 -20.64 0.79 -21.53
C PRO A 172 -20.38 2.22 -21.04
N VAL A 173 -20.18 2.41 -19.75
CA VAL A 173 -19.88 3.69 -19.08
C VAL A 173 -18.64 3.56 -18.22
N ARG A 174 -18.05 4.69 -17.81
CA ARG A 174 -16.86 4.64 -16.94
C ARG A 174 -17.25 4.26 -15.52
N GLY A 175 -16.45 3.46 -14.85
CA GLY A 175 -16.61 3.09 -13.45
C GLY A 175 -15.29 2.59 -12.88
N ARG A 176 -15.30 2.15 -11.63
CA ARG A 176 -14.16 1.45 -11.02
C ARG A 176 -14.60 0.09 -10.51
N PHE A 177 -13.65 -0.83 -10.31
CA PHE A 177 -13.96 -2.18 -9.85
C PHE A 177 -13.57 -2.39 -8.38
N GLY A 178 -14.46 -3.05 -7.65
CA GLY A 178 -14.15 -3.78 -6.43
C GLY A 178 -14.02 -5.26 -6.74
N VAL A 179 -13.10 -5.93 -6.04
CA VAL A 179 -12.92 -7.38 -6.04
C VAL A 179 -13.00 -7.89 -4.61
N LYS A 180 -13.66 -9.02 -4.41
CA LYS A 180 -13.71 -9.73 -3.15
C LYS A 180 -13.57 -11.23 -3.39
N VAL A 181 -12.45 -11.81 -2.97
CA VAL A 181 -12.28 -13.25 -2.91
C VAL A 181 -12.93 -13.74 -1.62
N LEU A 182 -14.00 -14.53 -1.74
CA LEU A 182 -14.75 -15.01 -0.58
C LEU A 182 -13.93 -16.01 0.23
N GLY A 183 -14.21 -16.04 1.54
CA GLY A 183 -13.61 -17.00 2.46
C GLY A 183 -14.02 -18.44 2.16
N LYS A 184 -13.09 -19.37 2.31
CA LYS A 184 -13.34 -20.82 2.19
C LYS A 184 -14.03 -21.36 3.46
N GLY A 185 -15.27 -21.80 3.33
CA GLY A 185 -16.05 -22.36 4.45
C GLY A 185 -16.56 -21.28 5.42
N GLU A 186 -16.98 -21.69 6.63
CA GLU A 186 -17.58 -20.78 7.62
C GLU A 186 -16.56 -19.82 8.27
N ASP A 187 -15.32 -20.29 8.48
CA ASP A 187 -14.24 -19.53 9.14
C ASP A 187 -13.25 -18.90 8.14
N GLY A 188 -13.58 -18.93 6.85
CA GLY A 188 -12.71 -18.43 5.78
C GLY A 188 -12.64 -16.90 5.78
N ILE A 189 -11.45 -16.37 5.54
CA ILE A 189 -11.20 -14.92 5.50
C ILE A 189 -11.31 -14.43 4.06
N ALA A 190 -12.27 -13.53 3.83
CA ALA A 190 -12.40 -12.85 2.57
C ALA A 190 -11.29 -11.79 2.42
N ILE A 191 -10.83 -11.60 1.18
CA ILE A 191 -9.85 -10.55 0.84
C ILE A 191 -10.51 -9.63 -0.17
N GLU A 192 -10.57 -8.34 0.12
CA GLU A 192 -11.26 -7.37 -0.73
C GLU A 192 -10.41 -6.14 -1.04
N HIS A 193 -10.64 -5.55 -2.21
CA HIS A 193 -9.96 -4.34 -2.65
C HIS A 193 -10.82 -3.59 -3.66
N THR A 194 -10.70 -2.26 -3.69
CA THR A 194 -11.34 -1.40 -4.69
C THR A 194 -10.26 -0.62 -5.43
N PHE A 195 -10.20 -0.81 -6.74
CA PHE A 195 -9.20 -0.19 -7.61
C PHE A 195 -9.53 1.28 -7.88
N GLU A 196 -8.49 2.11 -7.99
CA GLU A 196 -8.63 3.53 -8.28
C GLU A 196 -9.00 3.90 -9.73
N PRO A 197 -8.49 3.21 -10.78
CA PRO A 197 -8.81 3.55 -12.16
C PRO A 197 -10.31 3.62 -12.46
N PHE A 198 -10.74 4.79 -12.95
CA PHE A 198 -12.13 5.07 -13.35
C PHE A 198 -12.23 5.15 -14.88
N GLU A 199 -12.60 4.05 -15.53
CA GLU A 199 -12.52 3.87 -16.98
C GLU A 199 -13.57 2.90 -17.50
N LYS A 200 -13.56 2.58 -18.80
CA LYS A 200 -14.51 1.64 -19.42
C LYS A 200 -13.93 0.25 -19.60
N GLN A 201 -12.63 0.16 -19.82
CA GLN A 201 -11.91 -1.09 -20.06
C GLN A 201 -11.05 -1.35 -18.83
N HIS A 202 -11.18 -2.53 -18.24
CA HIS A 202 -10.52 -2.84 -16.98
C HIS A 202 -9.70 -4.11 -17.09
N GLN A 203 -8.54 -4.06 -16.46
CA GLN A 203 -7.75 -5.21 -16.04
C GLN A 203 -7.85 -5.29 -14.53
N ILE A 204 -8.41 -6.39 -14.03
CA ILE A 204 -8.79 -6.56 -12.62
C ILE A 204 -7.95 -7.72 -12.06
N PRO A 205 -6.83 -7.42 -11.40
CA PRO A 205 -6.07 -8.43 -10.67
C PRO A 205 -6.94 -9.07 -9.59
N VAL A 206 -6.96 -10.39 -9.55
CA VAL A 206 -7.61 -11.19 -8.50
C VAL A 206 -6.50 -11.92 -7.74
N LEU A 207 -6.21 -11.47 -6.53
CA LEU A 207 -5.19 -11.99 -5.64
C LEU A 207 -5.82 -12.63 -4.40
N GLY A 208 -5.09 -13.52 -3.73
CA GLY A 208 -5.57 -14.12 -2.48
C GLY A 208 -6.41 -15.37 -2.67
N LEU A 209 -6.32 -16.05 -3.83
CA LEU A 209 -7.07 -17.28 -4.07
C LEU A 209 -6.55 -18.42 -3.17
N TYR A 210 -7.43 -19.34 -2.79
CA TYR A 210 -7.08 -20.60 -2.15
C TYR A 210 -6.55 -21.60 -3.17
N ALA A 211 -5.65 -22.49 -2.75
CA ALA A 211 -5.13 -23.61 -3.56
C ALA A 211 -6.11 -24.79 -3.65
N GLU A 212 -6.07 -25.53 -4.76
CA GLU A 212 -6.91 -26.72 -5.01
C GLU A 212 -8.38 -26.50 -4.68
N TYR A 213 -8.89 -25.34 -5.07
CA TYR A 213 -10.22 -24.88 -4.68
C TYR A 213 -10.94 -24.18 -5.84
N GLU A 214 -12.25 -24.34 -5.85
CA GLU A 214 -13.14 -23.53 -6.68
C GLU A 214 -13.45 -22.25 -5.88
N ASN A 215 -12.72 -21.18 -6.17
CA ASN A 215 -12.83 -19.93 -5.45
C ASN A 215 -14.03 -19.14 -5.95
N GLU A 216 -14.83 -18.59 -5.04
CA GLU A 216 -15.86 -17.62 -5.36
C GLU A 216 -15.30 -16.20 -5.28
N VAL A 217 -15.38 -15.47 -6.40
CA VAL A 217 -14.87 -14.10 -6.51
C VAL A 217 -16.02 -13.18 -6.90
N GLU A 218 -16.36 -12.25 -6.02
CA GLU A 218 -17.32 -11.19 -6.31
C GLU A 218 -16.62 -10.00 -6.93
N LEU A 219 -17.13 -9.56 -8.08
CA LEU A 219 -16.75 -8.32 -8.74
C LEU A 219 -17.88 -7.32 -8.59
N ALA A 220 -17.56 -6.08 -8.22
CA ALA A 220 -18.50 -4.98 -8.12
C ALA A 220 -18.04 -3.84 -9.02
N PHE A 221 -18.90 -3.38 -9.94
CA PHE A 221 -18.64 -2.20 -10.75
C PHE A 221 -19.30 -1.00 -10.09
N LEU A 222 -18.53 0.05 -9.81
CA LEU A 222 -18.92 1.17 -8.96
C LEU A 222 -18.93 2.50 -9.73
N SER A 223 -19.80 3.42 -9.32
CA SER A 223 -19.75 4.83 -9.74
C SER A 223 -18.54 5.55 -9.12
N GLU A 224 -18.34 6.82 -9.51
CA GLU A 224 -17.28 7.65 -8.94
C GLU A 224 -17.48 7.89 -7.43
N GLU A 225 -18.73 7.98 -6.98
CA GLU A 225 -19.13 8.10 -5.57
C GLU A 225 -19.17 6.77 -4.81
N GLY A 226 -18.74 5.67 -5.44
CA GLY A 226 -18.71 4.34 -4.82
C GLY A 226 -20.07 3.63 -4.75
N LYS A 227 -21.11 4.12 -5.46
CA LYS A 227 -22.38 3.40 -5.55
C LYS A 227 -22.23 2.16 -6.44
N VAL A 228 -22.70 1.01 -5.96
CA VAL A 228 -22.68 -0.24 -6.74
C VAL A 228 -23.62 -0.10 -7.93
N ARG A 229 -23.08 -0.27 -9.14
CA ARG A 229 -23.82 -0.26 -10.40
C ARG A 229 -24.20 -1.66 -10.88
N ALA A 230 -23.32 -2.62 -10.70
CA ALA A 230 -23.60 -4.03 -10.94
C ALA A 230 -22.65 -4.89 -10.13
N THR A 231 -23.03 -6.14 -9.89
CA THR A 231 -22.18 -7.17 -9.30
C THR A 231 -22.17 -8.42 -10.16
N ARG A 232 -21.12 -9.23 -10.01
CA ARG A 232 -21.04 -10.56 -10.60
C ARG A 232 -20.12 -11.44 -9.78
N THR A 233 -20.59 -12.62 -9.40
CA THR A 233 -19.74 -13.67 -8.82
C THR A 233 -19.24 -14.58 -9.92
N VAL A 234 -17.94 -14.90 -9.89
CA VAL A 234 -17.31 -15.86 -10.80
C VAL A 234 -16.60 -16.96 -10.03
N GLN A 235 -16.63 -18.17 -10.59
CA GLN A 235 -15.90 -19.31 -10.07
C GLN A 235 -14.50 -19.37 -10.69
N VAL A 236 -13.48 -19.41 -9.85
CA VAL A 236 -12.07 -19.40 -10.24
C VAL A 236 -11.37 -20.64 -9.67
N ASN A 237 -11.16 -21.62 -10.55
CA ASN A 237 -10.56 -22.90 -10.20
C ASN A 237 -9.03 -22.81 -10.19
N THR A 238 -8.40 -23.11 -9.05
CA THR A 238 -6.93 -23.13 -8.89
C THR A 238 -6.40 -24.56 -8.77
N GLY A 239 -5.15 -24.74 -9.19
CA GLY A 239 -4.41 -26.00 -9.01
C GLY A 239 -3.70 -26.10 -7.67
N SER A 240 -2.87 -27.13 -7.54
CA SER A 240 -1.96 -27.28 -6.40
C SER A 240 -0.78 -26.32 -6.48
N VAL A 241 -0.31 -25.88 -5.32
CA VAL A 241 0.89 -25.05 -5.22
C VAL A 241 2.11 -25.93 -4.96
N PRO A 242 3.16 -25.87 -5.80
CA PRO A 242 4.37 -26.65 -5.62
C PRO A 242 5.10 -26.34 -4.30
N GLY A 243 5.70 -27.38 -3.71
CA GLY A 243 6.54 -27.27 -2.52
C GLY A 243 5.74 -27.16 -1.22
N ARG A 244 6.19 -27.88 -0.20
CA ARG A 244 5.48 -28.00 1.08
C ARG A 244 5.57 -26.71 1.89
N LEU A 245 4.42 -26.25 2.40
CA LEU A 245 4.32 -25.29 3.50
C LEU A 245 3.34 -25.84 4.53
N THR A 246 3.86 -26.24 5.68
CA THR A 246 3.11 -26.77 6.82
C THR A 246 3.05 -25.68 7.87
N ILE A 247 1.84 -25.25 8.20
CA ILE A 247 1.56 -24.24 9.21
C ILE A 247 0.99 -24.95 10.43
N ASN A 248 1.59 -24.74 11.59
CA ASN A 248 1.08 -25.22 12.88
C ASN A 248 0.87 -24.01 13.80
N ILE A 249 -0.36 -23.51 13.83
CA ILE A 249 -0.78 -22.39 14.65
C ILE A 249 -0.81 -22.84 16.12
N ILE A 250 -0.13 -22.09 16.97
CA ILE A 250 -0.04 -22.32 18.42
C ILE A 250 -1.03 -21.42 19.13
N GLN A 251 -1.14 -20.16 18.69
CA GLN A 251 -2.04 -19.15 19.23
C GLN A 251 -2.52 -18.23 18.12
N ASP A 252 -3.79 -17.83 18.16
CA ASP A 252 -4.41 -16.92 17.21
C ASP A 252 -5.52 -16.12 17.89
N GLU A 253 -5.19 -14.89 18.26
CA GLU A 253 -6.06 -13.87 18.85
C GLU A 253 -6.19 -12.66 17.92
N LEU A 254 -5.75 -12.79 16.67
CA LEU A 254 -5.94 -11.74 15.67
C LEU A 254 -7.43 -11.58 15.35
N PRO A 255 -7.88 -10.37 14.97
CA PRO A 255 -9.24 -10.15 14.51
C PRO A 255 -9.62 -11.13 13.40
N SER A 256 -10.88 -11.60 13.40
CA SER A 256 -11.36 -12.58 12.42
C SER A 256 -11.30 -12.11 10.97
N GLU A 257 -11.28 -10.80 10.78
CA GLU A 257 -11.23 -10.06 9.53
C GLU A 257 -9.80 -9.64 9.13
N ASP A 258 -8.77 -9.96 9.93
CA ASP A 258 -7.37 -9.68 9.59
C ASP A 258 -6.98 -10.49 8.35
N ASP A 259 -6.89 -9.81 7.21
CA ASP A 259 -6.54 -10.40 5.93
C ASP A 259 -5.03 -10.33 5.61
N GLY A 260 -4.23 -9.94 6.60
CA GLY A 260 -2.78 -9.87 6.50
C GLY A 260 -2.16 -11.23 6.19
N ILE A 261 -1.24 -11.22 5.23
CA ILE A 261 -0.57 -12.42 4.74
C ILE A 261 0.87 -12.46 5.23
N PHE A 262 1.24 -13.55 5.89
CA PHE A 262 2.61 -13.83 6.33
C PHE A 262 3.41 -14.44 5.18
N PHE A 263 4.29 -13.64 4.58
CA PHE A 263 5.18 -14.03 3.49
C PHE A 263 6.49 -14.62 4.03
N VAL A 264 6.79 -15.85 3.63
CA VAL A 264 8.04 -16.55 3.98
C VAL A 264 8.99 -16.53 2.79
N SER A 265 10.11 -15.84 2.97
CA SER A 265 11.04 -15.41 1.92
C SER A 265 11.51 -16.53 0.97
N ASP A 266 12.13 -17.59 1.48
CA ASP A 266 12.68 -18.70 0.66
C ASP A 266 11.63 -19.66 0.10
N VAL A 267 10.47 -19.75 0.77
CA VAL A 267 9.37 -20.61 0.29
C VAL A 267 8.61 -19.91 -0.84
N LYS A 268 8.73 -18.57 -0.90
CA LYS A 268 8.05 -17.68 -1.87
C LYS A 268 6.53 -17.88 -1.81
N LYS A 269 6.01 -17.97 -0.59
CA LYS A 269 4.59 -18.20 -0.30
C LYS A 269 4.13 -17.28 0.82
N GLY A 270 2.87 -16.89 0.72
CA GLY A 270 2.13 -16.17 1.75
C GLY A 270 0.99 -17.03 2.28
N PHE A 271 0.78 -17.04 3.59
CA PHE A 271 -0.36 -17.67 4.24
C PHE A 271 -1.11 -16.69 5.15
N GLY A 272 -2.43 -16.83 5.26
CA GLY A 272 -3.23 -16.03 6.20
C GLY A 272 -3.20 -16.62 7.62
N HIS A 273 -3.74 -15.93 8.61
CA HIS A 273 -3.65 -16.38 10.02
C HIS A 273 -4.43 -17.68 10.34
N ARG A 274 -5.27 -18.19 9.41
CA ARG A 274 -5.85 -19.55 9.47
C ARG A 274 -4.95 -20.65 8.87
N GLY A 275 -3.76 -20.31 8.39
CA GLY A 275 -2.77 -21.25 7.87
C GLY A 275 -2.94 -21.68 6.42
N GLU A 276 -3.97 -21.20 5.73
CA GLU A 276 -4.18 -21.43 4.30
C GLU A 276 -3.21 -20.59 3.46
N VAL A 277 -2.60 -21.18 2.44
CA VAL A 277 -1.77 -20.46 1.47
C VAL A 277 -2.66 -19.58 0.60
N ARG A 278 -2.37 -18.28 0.55
CA ARG A 278 -3.15 -17.27 -0.18
C ARG A 278 -2.37 -16.60 -1.31
N TRP A 279 -1.06 -16.84 -1.38
CA TRP A 279 -0.23 -16.40 -2.48
C TRP A 279 1.01 -17.28 -2.61
N ALA A 280 1.52 -17.45 -3.83
CA ALA A 280 2.76 -18.18 -4.09
C ALA A 280 3.41 -17.70 -5.37
N TYR A 281 4.75 -17.73 -5.41
CA TYR A 281 5.53 -17.52 -6.63
C TYR A 281 6.36 -18.76 -6.98
N THR A 282 6.16 -19.29 -8.17
CA THR A 282 6.77 -20.53 -8.68
C THR A 282 7.87 -20.28 -9.72
N GLY A 283 8.15 -19.03 -10.06
CA GLY A 283 9.25 -18.67 -10.97
C GLY A 283 10.65 -19.01 -10.41
N ASP A 284 11.64 -19.02 -11.30
CA ASP A 284 13.04 -19.37 -11.01
C ASP A 284 13.73 -18.27 -10.19
N ALA A 285 13.58 -18.37 -8.87
CA ALA A 285 14.16 -17.48 -7.87
C ALA A 285 14.40 -18.27 -6.59
N LYS A 286 15.41 -17.90 -5.80
CA LYS A 286 15.63 -18.52 -4.48
C LYS A 286 14.79 -17.85 -3.39
N GLN A 287 14.66 -16.53 -3.47
CA GLN A 287 14.23 -15.71 -2.35
C GLN A 287 13.32 -14.58 -2.81
N LEU A 288 12.26 -14.33 -2.03
CA LEU A 288 11.45 -13.12 -2.06
C LEU A 288 12.06 -12.06 -1.15
N TYR A 289 12.27 -10.84 -1.64
CA TYR A 289 12.75 -9.70 -0.87
C TYR A 289 11.56 -8.79 -0.51
N GLN A 290 11.84 -7.51 -0.28
CA GLN A 290 10.87 -6.51 0.09
C GLN A 290 9.69 -6.43 -0.89
N LYS A 291 8.48 -6.22 -0.34
CA LYS A 291 7.33 -5.68 -1.07
C LYS A 291 7.53 -4.19 -1.38
N LEU A 292 7.45 -3.85 -2.66
CA LEU A 292 7.63 -2.49 -3.19
C LEU A 292 6.38 -1.64 -2.98
N ARG A 293 6.54 -0.31 -3.02
CA ARG A 293 5.43 0.65 -2.83
C ARG A 293 4.34 0.56 -3.89
N ASN A 294 4.67 0.05 -5.09
CA ASN A 294 3.70 -0.20 -6.17
C ASN A 294 3.07 -1.61 -6.07
N GLY A 295 3.21 -2.28 -4.93
CA GLY A 295 2.63 -3.59 -4.66
C GLY A 295 3.40 -4.79 -5.25
N ASN A 296 4.41 -4.54 -6.08
CA ASN A 296 5.26 -5.57 -6.65
C ASN A 296 6.22 -6.17 -5.61
N PHE A 297 6.82 -7.32 -5.92
CA PHE A 297 7.91 -7.90 -5.15
C PHE A 297 9.21 -7.85 -5.91
N VAL A 298 10.33 -7.92 -5.18
CA VAL A 298 11.62 -8.25 -5.78
C VAL A 298 11.99 -9.70 -5.46
N VAL A 299 12.54 -10.40 -6.44
CA VAL A 299 13.05 -11.76 -6.30
C VAL A 299 14.48 -11.88 -6.81
N SER A 300 15.28 -12.77 -6.21
CA SER A 300 16.61 -13.08 -6.74
C SER A 300 16.50 -13.76 -8.10
N GLY A 301 17.49 -13.54 -8.95
CA GLY A 301 17.64 -14.32 -10.18
C GLY A 301 18.20 -15.71 -9.91
N LYS A 302 18.62 -16.37 -10.99
CA LYS A 302 19.25 -17.69 -10.90
C LYS A 302 20.49 -17.65 -10.00
N ILE A 303 20.57 -18.63 -9.12
CA ILE A 303 21.63 -18.74 -8.10
C ILE A 303 22.99 -18.94 -8.78
N GLY A 304 24.01 -18.25 -8.27
CA GLY A 304 25.42 -18.48 -8.59
C GLY A 304 25.96 -19.75 -7.91
N GLY A 305 27.25 -19.73 -7.55
CA GLY A 305 27.92 -20.87 -6.88
C GLY A 305 27.52 -21.09 -5.41
N VAL A 306 27.15 -20.01 -4.69
CA VAL A 306 26.66 -20.00 -3.31
C VAL A 306 25.17 -19.71 -3.29
N SER A 307 24.43 -20.33 -2.36
CA SER A 307 22.97 -20.50 -2.40
C SER A 307 22.14 -19.20 -2.33
N TYR A 308 22.73 -18.06 -1.98
CA TYR A 308 22.06 -16.76 -1.81
C TYR A 308 22.74 -15.61 -2.57
N HIS A 309 23.80 -15.91 -3.34
CA HIS A 309 24.39 -14.96 -4.27
C HIS A 309 23.74 -15.11 -5.65
N SER A 310 23.47 -13.99 -6.31
CA SER A 310 22.95 -13.99 -7.69
C SER A 310 23.57 -12.88 -8.52
N ALA A 311 23.82 -13.14 -9.81
CA ALA A 311 24.24 -12.08 -10.72
C ALA A 311 23.12 -11.08 -11.04
N THR A 312 21.86 -11.41 -10.72
CA THR A 312 20.70 -10.63 -11.16
C THR A 312 19.58 -10.66 -10.14
N PHE A 313 18.67 -9.69 -10.20
CA PHE A 313 17.36 -9.79 -9.55
C PHE A 313 16.26 -9.33 -10.49
N SER A 314 15.01 -9.53 -10.10
CA SER A 314 13.86 -9.15 -10.91
C SER A 314 12.76 -8.54 -10.06
N GLU A 315 12.15 -7.49 -10.58
CA GLU A 315 10.87 -7.00 -10.08
C GLU A 315 9.76 -7.83 -10.70
N ILE A 316 8.84 -8.32 -9.87
CA ILE A 316 7.69 -9.13 -10.27
C ILE A 316 6.38 -8.51 -9.79
N SER A 317 5.33 -8.61 -10.60
CA SER A 317 3.99 -8.27 -10.14
C SER A 317 3.42 -9.36 -9.23
N MET A 318 2.36 -9.03 -8.47
CA MET A 318 1.63 -10.03 -7.67
C MET A 318 0.93 -11.09 -8.53
N LEU A 319 0.76 -10.84 -9.83
CA LEU A 319 0.29 -11.80 -10.84
C LEU A 319 1.41 -12.71 -11.37
N GLY A 320 2.67 -12.49 -10.97
CA GLY A 320 3.82 -13.30 -11.37
C GLY A 320 4.54 -12.83 -12.64
N GLU A 321 4.12 -11.71 -13.25
CA GLU A 321 4.83 -11.11 -14.38
C GLU A 321 6.22 -10.65 -13.96
N VAL A 322 7.25 -10.99 -14.73
CA VAL A 322 8.56 -10.34 -14.60
C VAL A 322 8.50 -8.98 -15.28
N VAL A 323 8.41 -7.92 -14.49
CA VAL A 323 8.30 -6.53 -14.96
C VAL A 323 9.64 -6.07 -15.53
N GLN A 324 10.72 -6.28 -14.77
CA GLN A 324 12.06 -5.89 -15.18
C GLN A 324 13.11 -6.75 -14.48
N LYS A 325 14.25 -6.94 -15.15
CA LYS A 325 15.41 -7.66 -14.64
C LYS A 325 16.62 -6.73 -14.57
N TYR A 326 17.42 -6.88 -13.52
CA TYR A 326 18.57 -6.04 -13.21
C TYR A 326 19.81 -6.92 -13.09
N ASP A 327 20.88 -6.53 -13.77
CA ASP A 327 22.20 -7.17 -13.65
C ASP A 327 23.02 -6.46 -12.58
N ILE A 328 23.61 -7.23 -11.66
CA ILE A 328 24.40 -6.70 -10.55
C ILE A 328 25.84 -7.18 -10.69
N PRO A 329 26.80 -6.26 -10.89
CA PRO A 329 28.21 -6.63 -10.97
C PRO A 329 28.63 -7.29 -9.67
N ASN A 330 29.56 -8.24 -9.75
CA ASN A 330 30.10 -8.96 -8.61
C ASN A 330 29.09 -9.72 -7.75
N GLN A 331 27.86 -9.94 -8.25
CA GLN A 331 26.77 -10.64 -7.58
C GLN A 331 26.17 -9.86 -6.39
N MET A 332 24.84 -9.88 -6.32
CA MET A 332 24.06 -9.40 -5.19
C MET A 332 23.96 -10.47 -4.10
N HIS A 333 23.71 -10.03 -2.87
CA HIS A 333 23.41 -10.89 -1.73
C HIS A 333 22.50 -10.14 -0.73
N HIS A 334 21.78 -10.92 0.09
CA HIS A 334 21.03 -10.54 1.29
C HIS A 334 19.95 -9.44 1.22
N GLU A 335 20.22 -8.27 0.62
CA GLU A 335 19.32 -7.13 0.67
C GLU A 335 19.13 -6.43 -0.68
N ILE A 336 17.87 -6.09 -0.94
CA ILE A 336 17.43 -5.17 -2.00
C ILE A 336 16.36 -4.30 -1.36
N ARG A 337 16.58 -2.97 -1.34
CA ARG A 337 15.66 -2.03 -0.71
C ARG A 337 15.29 -0.90 -1.66
N GLU A 338 13.99 -0.65 -1.81
CA GLU A 338 13.49 0.47 -2.61
C GLU A 338 13.71 1.82 -1.92
N MET A 339 14.29 2.76 -2.66
CA MET A 339 14.48 4.15 -2.27
C MET A 339 13.29 5.02 -2.66
N PRO A 340 13.10 6.20 -2.01
CA PRO A 340 12.01 7.11 -2.35
C PRO A 340 12.02 7.66 -3.78
N ASN A 341 13.19 7.70 -4.43
CA ASN A 341 13.30 8.07 -5.84
C ASN A 341 12.92 6.92 -6.80
N GLY A 342 12.59 5.74 -6.27
CA GLY A 342 12.26 4.54 -7.03
C GLY A 342 13.46 3.62 -7.31
N ASN A 343 14.70 4.05 -7.05
CA ASN A 343 15.89 3.22 -7.24
C ASN A 343 16.00 2.12 -6.18
N PHE A 344 16.95 1.20 -6.37
CA PHE A 344 17.23 0.15 -5.39
C PHE A 344 18.61 0.32 -4.75
N LEU A 345 18.69 0.23 -3.43
CA LEU A 345 19.94 -0.10 -2.74
C LEU A 345 20.10 -1.62 -2.68
N VAL A 346 21.27 -2.11 -3.04
CA VAL A 346 21.55 -3.54 -3.15
C VAL A 346 22.87 -3.87 -2.46
N GLY A 347 22.88 -4.94 -1.66
CA GLY A 347 24.10 -5.53 -1.13
C GLY A 347 24.83 -6.31 -2.22
N SER A 348 26.13 -6.04 -2.39
CA SER A 348 26.98 -6.69 -3.40
C SER A 348 28.42 -6.87 -2.87
N ASN A 349 29.34 -7.27 -3.74
CA ASN A 349 30.73 -7.57 -3.40
C ASN A 349 31.68 -6.55 -4.05
N SER A 350 32.68 -6.10 -3.31
CA SER A 350 33.73 -5.19 -3.83
C SER A 350 34.59 -5.84 -4.92
N TYR A 351 34.77 -7.17 -4.87
CA TYR A 351 35.48 -7.96 -5.88
C TYR A 351 34.56 -8.99 -6.56
N PRO A 352 34.90 -9.45 -7.78
CA PRO A 352 34.14 -10.51 -8.44
C PRO A 352 34.06 -11.77 -7.58
N PHE A 353 32.86 -12.06 -7.07
CA PHE A 353 32.63 -13.23 -6.24
C PHE A 353 33.00 -14.52 -6.99
N ASN A 354 33.87 -15.34 -6.41
CA ASN A 354 34.17 -16.65 -6.93
C ASN A 354 33.91 -17.74 -5.88
N ASN A 355 33.42 -18.89 -6.34
CA ASN A 355 32.99 -19.95 -5.43
C ASN A 355 34.15 -20.74 -4.82
N ASN A 356 35.40 -20.28 -4.98
CA ASN A 356 36.57 -20.88 -4.37
C ASN A 356 36.92 -20.03 -3.15
N SER A 357 36.49 -20.47 -1.98
CA SER A 357 36.92 -19.85 -0.72
C SER A 357 38.46 -19.80 -0.69
N TRP A 358 39.02 -18.68 -0.24
CA TRP A 358 40.45 -18.44 -0.02
C TRP A 358 41.27 -17.91 -1.21
N ASP A 359 40.72 -17.02 -2.04
CA ASP A 359 41.54 -16.27 -3.00
C ASP A 359 42.00 -14.88 -2.47
N GLY A 360 41.52 -14.47 -1.29
CA GLY A 360 41.86 -13.19 -0.66
C GLY A 360 41.00 -12.00 -1.13
N ASN A 361 39.93 -12.24 -1.90
CA ASN A 361 39.01 -11.20 -2.34
C ASN A 361 37.93 -10.98 -1.30
N LEU A 362 37.83 -9.74 -0.80
CA LEU A 362 36.84 -9.37 0.21
C LEU A 362 35.42 -9.45 -0.35
N GLU A 363 34.51 -9.95 0.49
CA GLU A 363 33.14 -10.29 0.11
C GLU A 363 32.13 -9.58 1.03
N GLU A 364 30.92 -9.42 0.51
CA GLU A 364 29.74 -8.95 1.23
C GLU A 364 29.92 -7.58 1.92
N ASP A 365 30.47 -6.63 1.17
CA ASP A 365 31.03 -5.38 1.71
C ASP A 365 30.83 -4.15 0.80
N LEU A 366 30.01 -4.28 -0.25
CA LEU A 366 29.68 -3.18 -1.16
C LEU A 366 28.18 -2.90 -1.13
N ILE A 367 27.81 -1.62 -1.07
CA ILE A 367 26.43 -1.16 -1.36
C ILE A 367 26.43 -0.52 -2.74
N VAL A 368 25.47 -0.87 -3.59
CA VAL A 368 25.26 -0.19 -4.89
C VAL A 368 23.85 0.38 -4.98
N GLU A 369 23.71 1.51 -5.67
CA GLU A 369 22.42 2.05 -6.09
C GLU A 369 22.18 1.72 -7.56
N VAL A 370 21.04 1.08 -7.82
CA VAL A 370 20.59 0.67 -9.16
C VAL A 370 19.45 1.59 -9.59
N ASP A 371 19.60 2.25 -10.72
CA ASP A 371 18.51 2.99 -11.33
C ASP A 371 17.42 2.03 -11.81
N ARG A 372 16.19 2.20 -11.31
CA ARG A 372 15.10 1.26 -11.60
C ARG A 372 14.67 1.27 -13.06
N THR A 373 14.81 2.40 -13.75
CA THR A 373 14.34 2.51 -15.14
C THR A 373 15.34 1.88 -16.11
N THR A 374 16.62 2.17 -15.93
CA THR A 374 17.72 1.80 -16.85
C THR A 374 18.44 0.53 -16.43
N GLY A 375 18.41 0.19 -15.14
CA GLY A 375 19.19 -0.89 -14.53
C GLY A 375 20.67 -0.57 -14.35
N GLU A 376 21.10 0.67 -14.59
CA GLU A 376 22.50 1.08 -14.43
C GLU A 376 22.86 1.28 -12.95
N ILE A 377 24.11 0.95 -12.60
CA ILE A 377 24.68 1.31 -11.29
C ILE A 377 25.01 2.80 -11.31
N VAL A 378 24.29 3.59 -10.53
CA VAL A 378 24.47 5.05 -10.47
C VAL A 378 25.39 5.50 -9.34
N LYS A 379 25.56 4.66 -8.32
CA LYS A 379 26.43 4.95 -7.17
C LYS A 379 26.86 3.68 -6.42
N SER A 380 27.98 3.76 -5.70
CA SER A 380 28.46 2.68 -4.85
C SER A 380 29.17 3.19 -3.60
N TRP A 381 29.09 2.43 -2.50
CA TRP A 381 29.78 2.69 -1.24
C TRP A 381 30.58 1.44 -0.84
N ASP A 382 31.89 1.52 -0.96
CA ASP A 382 32.82 0.46 -0.58
C ASP A 382 33.09 0.52 0.93
N LEU A 383 32.56 -0.46 1.66
CA LEU A 383 32.63 -0.48 3.12
C LEU A 383 34.04 -0.83 3.62
N ASN A 384 34.92 -1.37 2.77
CA ASN A 384 36.34 -1.53 3.10
C ASN A 384 37.06 -0.21 3.32
N LEU A 385 36.66 0.82 2.56
CA LEU A 385 37.24 2.15 2.64
C LEU A 385 36.59 2.99 3.75
N ILE A 386 35.32 2.71 4.06
CA ILE A 386 34.53 3.47 5.04
C ILE A 386 34.74 2.93 6.46
N LEU A 387 34.65 1.62 6.64
CA LEU A 387 34.85 0.92 7.92
C LEU A 387 36.25 0.30 7.99
N ASP A 388 36.44 -0.69 8.86
CA ASP A 388 37.72 -1.30 9.19
C ASP A 388 37.69 -2.80 8.96
N ASN A 389 38.15 -3.23 7.78
CA ASN A 389 38.23 -4.65 7.41
C ASN A 389 39.36 -5.41 8.14
N GLN A 390 40.17 -4.71 8.94
CA GLN A 390 41.18 -5.33 9.81
C GLN A 390 40.69 -5.47 11.25
N ARG A 391 39.47 -4.99 11.56
CA ARG A 391 38.87 -5.17 12.88
C ARG A 391 38.62 -6.66 13.14
N PRO A 392 39.17 -7.24 14.22
CA PRO A 392 38.98 -8.65 14.53
C PRO A 392 37.49 -9.02 14.67
N ARG A 393 37.10 -10.12 14.03
CA ARG A 393 35.75 -10.68 14.16
C ARG A 393 35.52 -11.28 15.54
N ALA A 394 34.27 -11.23 15.99
CA ALA A 394 33.88 -11.81 17.28
C ALA A 394 34.01 -13.35 17.32
N ASP A 395 33.96 -14.03 16.18
CA ASP A 395 34.16 -15.48 16.08
C ASP A 395 35.64 -15.90 15.94
N GLY A 396 36.56 -14.93 15.93
CA GLY A 396 38.00 -15.17 15.80
C GLY A 396 38.45 -15.68 14.42
N SER A 397 37.56 -15.73 13.42
CA SER A 397 37.93 -16.18 12.08
C SER A 397 38.64 -15.07 11.27
N ASN A 398 39.46 -15.48 10.31
CA ASN A 398 40.17 -14.60 9.38
C ASN A 398 39.70 -14.86 7.94
N SER A 399 38.38 -14.75 7.73
CA SER A 399 37.70 -14.98 6.45
C SER A 399 37.63 -13.69 5.63
N ASP A 400 37.60 -13.83 4.30
CA ASP A 400 37.43 -12.73 3.36
C ASP A 400 36.03 -12.05 3.48
N ASP A 401 35.03 -12.80 3.95
CA ASP A 401 33.73 -12.30 4.41
C ASP A 401 33.83 -11.60 5.79
N TRP A 402 34.53 -10.48 5.84
CA TRP A 402 34.88 -9.80 7.09
C TRP A 402 33.71 -9.04 7.73
N LEU A 403 32.76 -8.55 6.91
CA LEU A 403 31.62 -7.74 7.33
C LEU A 403 30.32 -8.53 7.33
N HIS A 404 30.05 -9.26 6.24
CA HIS A 404 28.77 -9.94 5.99
C HIS A 404 27.59 -8.95 6.06
N LEU A 405 27.56 -8.02 5.09
CA LEU A 405 26.50 -7.04 4.94
C LEU A 405 25.17 -7.74 4.67
N ASN A 406 24.24 -7.68 5.62
CA ASN A 406 23.02 -8.49 5.57
C ASN A 406 21.73 -7.68 5.52
N ALA A 407 21.81 -6.36 5.64
CA ALA A 407 20.66 -5.47 5.55
C ALA A 407 21.08 -4.01 5.37
N ILE A 408 20.23 -3.26 4.67
CA ILE A 408 20.45 -1.88 4.21
C ILE A 408 19.10 -1.17 4.16
N TYR A 409 19.04 0.09 4.61
CA TYR A 409 17.97 1.00 4.23
C TYR A 409 18.47 2.43 4.06
N TYR A 410 17.75 3.18 3.23
CA TYR A 410 17.97 4.61 3.04
C TYR A 410 17.06 5.41 3.98
N ASP A 411 17.64 6.35 4.72
CA ASP A 411 16.90 7.31 5.54
C ASP A 411 16.78 8.65 4.79
N GLN A 412 15.58 8.91 4.29
CA GLN A 412 15.29 10.09 3.48
C GLN A 412 15.26 11.40 4.27
N GLU A 413 15.12 11.33 5.59
CA GLU A 413 15.00 12.54 6.42
C GLU A 413 16.31 13.32 6.50
N ASP A 414 17.45 12.63 6.45
CA ASP A 414 18.78 13.23 6.55
C ASP A 414 19.77 12.80 5.45
N ASN A 415 19.28 12.15 4.39
CA ASN A 415 20.05 11.72 3.21
C ASN A 415 21.23 10.81 3.59
N THR A 416 20.90 9.67 4.20
CA THR A 416 21.88 8.72 4.74
C THR A 416 21.49 7.28 4.46
N ILE A 417 22.44 6.37 4.67
CA ILE A 417 22.25 4.93 4.56
C ILE A 417 22.57 4.31 5.91
N VAL A 418 21.72 3.41 6.38
CA VAL A 418 21.96 2.57 7.55
C VAL A 418 22.10 1.14 7.09
N PHE A 419 23.08 0.43 7.63
CA PHE A 419 23.33 -0.95 7.26
C PHE A 419 23.80 -1.79 8.46
N SER A 420 23.69 -3.10 8.30
CA SER A 420 24.11 -4.10 9.28
C SER A 420 25.23 -4.97 8.71
N GLY A 421 26.34 -5.05 9.44
CA GLY A 421 27.43 -5.99 9.21
C GLY A 421 27.43 -7.06 10.29
N ARG A 422 27.06 -8.29 9.92
CA ARG A 422 26.86 -9.40 10.86
C ARG A 422 28.15 -9.76 11.59
N HIS A 423 29.25 -9.99 10.85
CA HIS A 423 30.49 -10.54 11.42
C HIS A 423 31.27 -9.58 12.29
N GLN A 424 30.95 -8.28 12.21
CA GLN A 424 31.50 -7.25 13.08
C GLN A 424 30.57 -6.91 14.27
N SER A 425 29.35 -7.44 14.30
CA SER A 425 28.28 -7.01 15.22
C SER A 425 28.05 -5.49 15.16
N VAL A 426 27.91 -4.97 13.94
CA VAL A 426 27.85 -3.53 13.66
C VAL A 426 26.55 -3.16 12.98
N VAL A 427 25.87 -2.15 13.52
CA VAL A 427 24.94 -1.32 12.74
C VAL A 427 25.58 0.06 12.59
N ALA A 428 25.69 0.57 11.38
CA ALA A 428 26.31 1.86 11.13
C ALA A 428 25.47 2.74 10.20
N LYS A 429 25.62 4.06 10.35
CA LYS A 429 24.99 5.07 9.51
C LYS A 429 26.05 5.89 8.78
N ILE A 430 25.89 6.05 7.46
CA ILE A 430 26.80 6.81 6.60
C ILE A 430 26.04 7.87 5.80
N GLY A 431 26.70 8.97 5.46
CA GLY A 431 26.14 9.96 4.53
C GLY A 431 25.99 9.37 3.13
N TYR A 432 24.83 9.58 2.49
CA TYR A 432 24.61 9.12 1.12
C TYR A 432 25.60 9.75 0.15
N GLU A 433 25.92 11.04 0.31
CA GLU A 433 26.78 11.76 -0.66
C GLU A 433 28.21 11.23 -0.72
N LEU A 434 28.87 11.13 0.44
CA LEU A 434 30.30 10.90 0.54
C LEU A 434 30.68 9.59 1.25
N GLY A 435 29.70 8.86 1.79
CA GLY A 435 29.96 7.68 2.63
C GLY A 435 30.57 8.02 3.98
N ASP A 436 30.45 9.27 4.46
CA ASP A 436 31.05 9.69 5.72
C ASP A 436 30.28 9.13 6.91
N VAL A 437 30.99 8.48 7.84
CA VAL A 437 30.39 7.84 9.01
C VAL A 437 29.68 8.88 9.88
N LYS A 438 28.44 8.60 10.26
CA LYS A 438 27.63 9.43 11.16
C LYS A 438 27.62 8.87 12.58
N TRP A 439 27.42 7.56 12.70
CA TRP A 439 27.51 6.83 13.96
C TRP A 439 27.68 5.33 13.71
N ILE A 440 28.17 4.63 14.73
CA ILE A 440 28.37 3.18 14.78
C ILE A 440 27.76 2.65 16.09
N LEU A 441 26.80 1.74 15.99
CA LEU A 441 26.28 0.95 17.09
C LEU A 441 27.03 -0.39 17.10
N ALA A 442 28.05 -0.48 17.95
CA ALA A 442 28.87 -1.67 18.13
C ALA A 442 29.66 -1.59 19.45
N HIS A 443 30.34 -2.68 19.80
CA HIS A 443 31.31 -2.66 20.89
C HIS A 443 32.53 -1.77 20.54
N PRO A 444 33.06 -0.92 21.46
CA PRO A 444 34.16 0.01 21.17
C PRO A 444 35.55 -0.66 21.05
N ALA A 445 35.67 -1.95 21.36
CA ALA A 445 36.94 -2.66 21.22
C ALA A 445 37.43 -2.72 19.76
N ALA A 446 38.75 -2.62 19.62
CA ALA A 446 39.53 -2.88 18.41
C ALA A 446 39.20 -2.02 17.17
N TRP A 447 38.48 -0.90 17.34
CA TRP A 447 38.34 0.09 16.27
C TRP A 447 39.61 0.92 16.11
N ARG A 448 39.96 1.23 14.86
CA ARG A 448 41.00 2.25 14.59
C ARG A 448 40.64 3.62 15.20
N PRO A 449 41.64 4.42 15.61
CA PRO A 449 41.42 5.70 16.30
C PRO A 449 40.48 6.67 15.58
N GLU A 450 40.43 6.65 14.25
CA GLU A 450 39.62 7.55 13.43
C GLU A 450 38.12 7.21 13.48
N LEU A 451 37.77 5.95 13.78
CA LEU A 451 36.38 5.49 13.84
C LEU A 451 35.81 5.53 15.26
N LEU A 452 36.66 5.43 16.29
CA LEU A 452 36.23 5.49 17.70
C LEU A 452 35.30 6.68 18.03
N PRO A 453 35.50 7.90 17.50
CA PRO A 453 34.59 9.03 17.78
C PRO A 453 33.15 8.85 17.29
N TYR A 454 32.90 7.89 16.40
CA TYR A 454 31.58 7.59 15.85
C TYR A 454 30.88 6.45 16.59
N VAL A 455 31.59 5.68 17.41
CA VAL A 455 31.00 4.61 18.22
C VAL A 455 30.10 5.24 19.29
N LEU A 456 28.83 4.86 19.30
CA LEU A 456 27.83 5.39 20.21
C LEU A 456 28.09 4.93 21.64
N THR A 457 27.89 5.82 22.60
CA THR A 457 27.98 5.50 24.03
C THR A 457 26.63 4.98 24.53
N PRO A 458 26.54 3.73 25.03
CA PRO A 458 25.34 3.21 25.67
C PRO A 458 24.96 4.04 26.91
N VAL A 459 23.68 4.32 27.09
CA VAL A 459 23.14 5.05 28.26
C VAL A 459 21.86 4.41 28.79
N ASN A 460 21.64 4.53 30.09
CA ASN A 460 20.37 4.20 30.74
C ASN A 460 19.29 5.22 30.38
N ALA A 461 18.04 4.95 30.80
CA ALA A 461 16.90 5.84 30.55
C ALA A 461 17.05 7.25 31.17
N ASP A 462 17.85 7.39 32.23
CA ASP A 462 18.17 8.66 32.87
C ASP A 462 19.38 9.38 32.23
N GLY A 463 19.96 8.80 31.18
CA GLY A 463 21.13 9.33 30.47
C GLY A 463 22.48 8.98 31.10
N THR A 464 22.52 8.18 32.17
CA THR A 464 23.79 7.73 32.76
C THR A 464 24.50 6.74 31.81
N PRO A 465 25.81 6.92 31.53
CA PRO A 465 26.56 5.98 30.70
C PRO A 465 26.54 4.56 31.26
N ILE A 466 26.45 3.60 30.35
CA ILE A 466 26.59 2.17 30.62
C ILE A 466 27.98 1.76 30.14
N GLU A 467 28.76 1.14 31.02
CA GLU A 467 30.05 0.58 30.63
C GLU A 467 29.84 -0.52 29.58
N PRO A 468 30.60 -0.52 28.47
CA PRO A 468 30.56 -1.59 27.48
C PRO A 468 30.69 -2.97 28.14
N GLY A 469 29.93 -3.93 27.61
CA GLY A 469 29.91 -5.30 28.15
C GLY A 469 29.05 -5.53 29.37
N THR A 470 28.52 -4.47 29.97
CA THR A 470 27.59 -4.59 31.08
C THR A 470 26.14 -4.62 30.58
N GLN A 471 25.26 -5.25 31.35
CA GLN A 471 23.80 -5.20 31.18
C GLN A 471 23.22 -5.77 29.87
N ASP A 472 23.99 -6.57 29.11
CA ASP A 472 23.52 -7.19 27.85
C ASP A 472 22.85 -6.16 26.91
N PHE A 473 23.59 -5.08 26.66
CA PHE A 473 23.06 -3.91 25.95
C PHE A 473 23.16 -4.04 24.43
N LEU A 474 24.32 -4.44 23.91
CA LEU A 474 24.66 -4.35 22.48
C LEU A 474 24.06 -5.51 21.66
N PRO A 475 23.82 -5.29 20.35
CA PRO A 475 23.47 -6.37 19.43
C PRO A 475 24.71 -7.18 19.03
N TYR A 476 24.51 -8.45 18.71
CA TYR A 476 25.55 -9.35 18.23
C TYR A 476 25.07 -10.15 17.02
N PHE A 477 25.83 -10.11 15.93
CA PHE A 477 25.53 -10.85 14.68
C PHE A 477 24.11 -10.57 14.13
N GLN A 478 23.64 -9.34 14.35
CA GLN A 478 22.27 -8.92 14.10
C GLN A 478 21.86 -8.86 12.63
N HIS A 479 20.56 -8.81 12.41
CA HIS A 479 19.90 -8.67 11.11
C HIS A 479 18.81 -7.59 11.17
N TYR A 480 18.33 -7.20 9.99
CA TYR A 480 17.07 -6.45 9.80
C TYR A 480 16.97 -5.15 10.64
N PRO A 481 17.96 -4.23 10.61
CA PRO A 481 17.74 -2.88 11.12
C PRO A 481 16.68 -2.17 10.27
N ALA A 482 15.66 -1.63 10.93
CA ALA A 482 14.60 -0.84 10.32
C ALA A 482 14.32 0.41 11.16
N LYS A 483 14.09 1.54 10.49
CA LYS A 483 13.65 2.77 11.15
C LYS A 483 12.15 2.68 11.46
N LEU A 484 11.78 3.08 12.66
CA LEU A 484 10.39 3.19 13.10
C LEU A 484 9.85 4.61 12.87
N PRO A 485 8.51 4.80 12.83
CA PRO A 485 7.91 6.14 12.69
C PRO A 485 8.33 7.15 13.76
N ASN A 486 8.72 6.67 14.95
CA ASN A 486 9.23 7.51 16.05
C ASN A 486 10.71 7.91 15.89
N GLY A 487 11.39 7.46 14.82
CA GLY A 487 12.79 7.70 14.54
C GLY A 487 13.78 6.73 15.20
N ASN A 488 13.30 5.81 16.05
CA ASN A 488 14.13 4.76 16.63
C ASN A 488 14.48 3.69 15.59
N ILE A 489 15.45 2.85 15.93
CA ILE A 489 15.86 1.72 15.10
C ILE A 489 15.51 0.43 15.81
N MET A 490 14.76 -0.42 15.14
CA MET A 490 14.47 -1.79 15.57
C MET A 490 15.33 -2.76 14.77
N LEU A 491 15.81 -3.83 15.40
CA LEU A 491 16.60 -4.87 14.75
C LEU A 491 16.41 -6.23 15.40
N PHE A 492 16.77 -7.29 14.66
CA PHE A 492 16.79 -8.66 15.16
C PHE A 492 18.21 -9.01 15.61
N ASP A 493 18.43 -9.12 16.92
CA ASP A 493 19.71 -9.47 17.53
C ASP A 493 19.80 -10.99 17.69
N ASN A 494 20.60 -11.63 16.83
CA ASN A 494 20.78 -13.09 16.83
C ASN A 494 21.49 -13.57 18.10
N GLY A 495 22.46 -12.81 18.60
CA GLY A 495 23.12 -13.06 19.88
C GLY A 495 24.33 -13.99 19.82
N ASN A 496 24.86 -14.33 18.64
CA ASN A 496 26.06 -15.16 18.53
C ASN A 496 27.26 -14.49 19.21
N PHE A 497 28.04 -15.26 19.97
CA PHE A 497 29.25 -14.75 20.64
C PHE A 497 28.97 -13.53 21.53
N ARG A 498 27.77 -13.44 22.11
CA ARG A 498 27.37 -12.35 23.01
C ARG A 498 28.37 -12.25 24.18
N GLY A 499 28.93 -11.05 24.37
CA GLY A 499 29.91 -10.75 25.43
C GLY A 499 31.37 -11.07 25.11
N ILE A 500 31.68 -11.61 23.92
CA ILE A 500 33.05 -12.03 23.58
C ILE A 500 34.07 -10.90 23.55
N TYR A 501 33.64 -9.66 23.26
CA TYR A 501 34.53 -8.50 23.24
C TYR A 501 34.93 -8.02 24.63
N ASP A 502 34.22 -8.45 25.66
CA ASP A 502 34.45 -8.07 27.05
C ASP A 502 35.33 -9.09 27.77
N ASP A 503 35.00 -10.37 27.57
CA ASP A 503 35.77 -11.49 28.08
C ASP A 503 35.84 -12.60 26.99
N PRO A 504 37.01 -12.82 26.37
CA PRO A 504 37.21 -13.91 25.41
C PRO A 504 36.99 -15.31 26.01
N ALA A 505 36.95 -15.44 27.33
CA ALA A 505 36.66 -16.67 28.05
C ALA A 505 35.20 -16.76 28.55
N ALA A 506 34.35 -15.78 28.21
CA ALA A 506 32.93 -15.81 28.57
C ALA A 506 32.27 -17.09 28.05
N GLU A 507 31.45 -17.71 28.91
CA GLU A 507 30.56 -18.79 28.45
C GLU A 507 29.56 -18.23 27.44
N GLU A 508 29.40 -18.92 26.32
CA GLU A 508 28.47 -18.51 25.28
C GLU A 508 27.03 -18.62 25.78
N VAL A 509 26.40 -17.47 26.08
CA VAL A 509 24.97 -17.37 26.39
C VAL A 509 24.23 -16.93 25.15
N SER A 510 23.80 -17.91 24.36
CA SER A 510 23.16 -17.69 23.07
C SER A 510 21.64 -17.71 23.17
N TYR A 511 21.03 -16.54 22.94
CA TYR A 511 19.60 -16.34 22.74
C TYR A 511 19.39 -15.14 21.81
N SER A 512 18.25 -15.14 21.12
CA SER A 512 17.91 -14.07 20.17
C SER A 512 16.82 -13.16 20.70
N ARG A 513 16.82 -11.91 20.26
CA ARG A 513 15.81 -10.93 20.64
C ARG A 513 15.49 -9.98 19.50
N ALA A 514 14.25 -9.50 19.47
CA ALA A 514 13.93 -8.24 18.83
C ALA A 514 14.28 -7.10 19.81
N VAL A 515 14.89 -6.03 19.33
CA VAL A 515 15.34 -4.92 20.18
C VAL A 515 15.20 -3.59 19.48
N GLU A 516 14.81 -2.56 20.24
CA GLU A 516 14.64 -1.18 19.77
C GLU A 516 15.63 -0.26 20.48
N TYR A 517 16.33 0.55 19.69
CA TYR A 517 17.29 1.54 20.15
C TYR A 517 16.87 2.95 19.74
N LYS A 518 16.94 3.88 20.68
CA LYS A 518 16.87 5.31 20.45
C LYS A 518 18.28 5.89 20.36
N ILE A 519 18.61 6.49 19.23
CA ILE A 519 19.92 7.11 18.99
C ILE A 519 19.78 8.63 19.11
N ASP A 520 20.66 9.25 19.89
CA ASP A 520 20.84 10.71 19.88
C ASP A 520 22.17 11.03 19.17
N PRO A 521 22.11 11.46 17.90
CA PRO A 521 23.33 11.75 17.14
C PRO A 521 24.07 13.00 17.64
N LYS A 522 23.42 13.90 18.40
CA LYS A 522 24.06 15.11 18.92
C LYS A 522 24.93 14.80 20.12
N SER A 523 24.41 14.04 21.07
CA SER A 523 25.15 13.60 22.26
C SER A 523 25.98 12.33 22.01
N ARG A 524 25.77 11.67 20.84
CA ARG A 524 26.41 10.40 20.45
C ARG A 524 26.11 9.26 21.42
N THR A 525 24.89 9.24 21.92
CA THR A 525 24.44 8.20 22.85
C THR A 525 23.40 7.30 22.21
N VAL A 526 23.29 6.09 22.74
CA VAL A 526 22.25 5.13 22.36
C VAL A 526 21.57 4.58 23.61
N GLN A 527 20.24 4.51 23.58
CA GLN A 527 19.42 3.96 24.65
C GLN A 527 18.64 2.75 24.10
N LYS A 528 18.70 1.59 24.78
CA LYS A 528 17.80 0.47 24.53
C LYS A 528 16.45 0.78 25.17
N VAL A 529 15.39 0.89 24.38
CA VAL A 529 14.07 1.35 24.83
C VAL A 529 13.03 0.23 24.93
N TRP A 530 13.25 -0.87 24.21
CA TRP A 530 12.38 -2.04 24.22
C TRP A 530 13.16 -3.29 23.78
N GLU A 531 12.78 -4.46 24.28
CA GLU A 531 13.26 -5.75 23.78
C GLU A 531 12.20 -6.85 23.99
N PHE A 532 12.24 -7.88 23.15
CA PHE A 532 11.52 -9.13 23.31
C PHE A 532 12.45 -10.30 23.00
N SER A 533 12.58 -11.24 23.95
CA SER A 533 13.55 -12.34 23.87
C SER A 533 12.93 -13.73 23.93
N TYR A 534 11.60 -13.83 23.93
CA TYR A 534 10.87 -15.10 24.10
C TYR A 534 11.41 -15.90 25.31
N ASP A 535 11.51 -15.21 26.46
CA ASP A 535 12.11 -15.72 27.70
C ASP A 535 13.52 -16.32 27.54
N LYS A 536 14.27 -15.85 26.54
CA LYS A 536 15.60 -16.34 26.16
C LYS A 536 15.64 -17.83 25.80
N SER A 537 14.49 -18.41 25.45
CA SER A 537 14.37 -19.85 25.17
C SER A 537 14.61 -20.21 23.70
N ILE A 538 14.72 -19.21 22.82
CA ILE A 538 15.03 -19.40 21.40
C ILE A 538 16.37 -18.76 21.08
N PHE A 539 17.23 -19.55 20.43
CA PHE A 539 18.43 -19.07 19.76
C PHE A 539 18.31 -19.28 18.25
N ASN A 540 18.40 -18.19 17.51
CA ASN A 540 18.31 -18.08 16.07
C ASN A 540 19.67 -17.62 15.52
N GLU A 541 20.48 -18.58 15.09
CA GLU A 541 21.91 -18.41 14.82
C GLU A 541 22.22 -17.45 13.65
N ALA A 542 21.34 -17.41 12.65
CA ALA A 542 21.48 -16.54 11.48
C ALA A 542 20.10 -16.17 10.96
N THR A 543 20.01 -15.22 10.03
CA THR A 543 18.73 -14.77 9.46
C THR A 543 17.77 -14.23 10.54
N GLY A 544 16.49 -14.08 10.23
CA GLY A 544 15.48 -13.53 11.13
C GLY A 544 15.08 -12.11 10.75
N SER A 545 13.91 -11.71 11.23
CA SER A 545 13.31 -10.42 10.91
C SER A 545 12.53 -9.86 12.09
N VAL A 546 12.40 -8.54 12.11
CA VAL A 546 11.48 -7.83 12.98
C VAL A 546 10.82 -6.70 12.20
N GLN A 547 9.50 -6.72 12.09
CA GLN A 547 8.72 -5.74 11.35
C GLN A 547 7.76 -5.04 12.30
N PHE A 548 7.69 -3.71 12.20
CA PHE A 548 6.65 -2.91 12.85
C PHE A 548 5.47 -2.80 11.89
N LEU A 549 4.27 -3.12 12.35
CA LEU A 549 3.05 -3.09 11.55
C LEU A 549 2.36 -1.75 11.80
N GLU A 550 2.48 -0.81 10.86
CA GLU A 550 2.04 0.57 11.04
C GLU A 550 0.53 0.72 11.25
N ASP A 551 -0.27 -0.17 10.69
CA ASP A 551 -1.74 -0.11 10.74
C ASP A 551 -2.31 -0.31 12.16
N ASN A 552 -1.62 -1.08 12.99
CA ASN A 552 -2.10 -1.47 14.33
C ASN A 552 -1.04 -1.32 15.44
N GLY A 553 0.18 -0.88 15.12
CA GLY A 553 1.28 -0.72 16.08
C GLY A 553 1.90 -2.03 16.58
N HIS A 554 1.51 -3.17 16.02
CA HIS A 554 2.04 -4.48 16.39
C HIS A 554 3.48 -4.67 15.92
N ARG A 555 4.13 -5.71 16.45
CA ARG A 555 5.47 -6.14 16.01
C ARG A 555 5.45 -7.60 15.60
N LEU A 556 5.85 -7.88 14.36
CA LEU A 556 6.06 -9.21 13.85
C LEU A 556 7.52 -9.62 14.01
N ILE A 557 7.77 -10.79 14.59
CA ILE A 557 9.11 -11.32 14.83
C ILE A 557 9.21 -12.69 14.15
N GLY A 558 10.20 -12.85 13.27
CA GLY A 558 10.52 -14.11 12.61
C GLY A 558 11.80 -14.72 13.16
N PHE A 559 11.70 -15.82 13.91
CA PHE A 559 12.81 -16.69 14.27
C PHE A 559 12.94 -17.78 13.20
N MET A 560 13.72 -17.51 12.15
CA MET A 560 13.66 -18.27 10.89
C MET A 560 14.72 -19.38 10.71
N ASN A 561 15.79 -19.37 11.51
CA ASN A 561 16.86 -20.37 11.51
C ASN A 561 17.33 -20.61 12.96
N GLY A 562 16.45 -21.22 13.73
CA GLY A 562 16.68 -21.58 15.13
C GLY A 562 17.39 -22.91 15.32
N THR A 563 18.02 -23.13 16.49
CA THR A 563 18.68 -24.40 16.84
C THR A 563 17.74 -25.61 16.74
N ALA A 564 16.46 -25.42 17.02
CA ALA A 564 15.42 -26.45 16.89
C ALA A 564 14.99 -26.73 15.44
N LYS A 565 15.58 -26.01 14.45
CA LYS A 565 15.26 -26.10 13.01
C LYS A 565 13.77 -26.01 12.73
N THR A 566 13.03 -25.23 13.50
CA THR A 566 11.58 -25.04 13.33
C THR A 566 11.31 -23.54 13.37
N PRO A 567 11.17 -22.91 12.20
CA PRO A 567 10.88 -21.49 12.08
C PRO A 567 9.63 -21.12 12.87
N LYS A 568 9.74 -20.08 13.69
CA LYS A 568 8.65 -19.56 14.51
C LYS A 568 8.40 -18.11 14.15
N ILE A 569 7.13 -17.77 13.96
CA ILE A 569 6.68 -16.39 13.74
C ILE A 569 5.78 -16.02 14.92
N VAL A 570 6.00 -14.83 15.45
CA VAL A 570 5.25 -14.26 16.59
C VAL A 570 4.80 -12.86 16.23
N GLU A 571 3.52 -12.55 16.42
CA GLU A 571 3.01 -11.18 16.38
C GLU A 571 2.69 -10.73 17.80
N LEU A 572 3.22 -9.56 18.17
CA LEU A 572 3.01 -8.93 19.47
C LEU A 572 2.10 -7.71 19.32
N ASP A 573 1.15 -7.57 20.23
CA ASP A 573 0.39 -6.32 20.37
C ASP A 573 1.25 -5.17 20.92
N GLU A 574 0.70 -3.96 20.99
CA GLU A 574 1.39 -2.78 21.54
C GLU A 574 1.84 -2.95 23.00
N ALA A 575 1.16 -3.81 23.77
CA ALA A 575 1.48 -4.11 25.16
C ALA A 575 2.58 -5.19 25.31
N GLY A 576 2.97 -5.84 24.21
CA GLY A 576 3.97 -6.90 24.17
C GLY A 576 3.41 -8.30 24.44
N ASN A 577 2.09 -8.49 24.38
CA ASN A 577 1.48 -9.81 24.47
C ASN A 577 1.54 -10.50 23.11
N ILE A 578 1.78 -11.80 23.11
CA ILE A 578 1.68 -12.63 21.91
C ILE A 578 0.21 -12.74 21.54
N VAL A 579 -0.17 -12.25 20.36
CA VAL A 579 -1.52 -12.37 19.79
C VAL A 579 -1.57 -13.36 18.62
N PHE A 580 -0.43 -13.69 18.03
CA PHE A 580 -0.32 -14.75 17.05
C PHE A 580 1.00 -15.49 17.22
N GLU A 581 0.96 -16.82 17.21
CA GLU A 581 2.14 -17.67 17.25
C GLU A 581 1.98 -18.88 16.33
N VAL A 582 2.99 -19.11 15.50
CA VAL A 582 2.97 -20.21 14.53
C VAL A 582 4.34 -20.82 14.33
N ASN A 583 4.37 -22.15 14.17
CA ASN A 583 5.53 -22.86 13.65
C ASN A 583 5.32 -23.15 12.16
N VAL A 584 6.35 -22.88 11.35
CA VAL A 584 6.32 -23.08 9.90
C VAL A 584 7.32 -24.15 9.51
N ASN A 585 6.89 -25.20 8.81
CA ASN A 585 7.74 -26.27 8.26
C ASN A 585 8.83 -26.77 9.23
N PRO A 586 8.52 -27.76 10.08
CA PRO A 586 9.52 -28.38 10.95
C PRO A 586 10.73 -28.89 10.17
N TRP A 587 11.91 -28.80 10.78
CA TRP A 587 13.22 -29.18 10.22
C TRP A 587 13.66 -28.37 8.99
N SER A 588 13.37 -27.07 8.99
CA SER A 588 13.72 -26.14 7.90
C SER A 588 14.38 -24.87 8.43
N ASP A 589 15.08 -24.16 7.56
CA ASP A 589 15.59 -22.80 7.80
C ASP A 589 15.13 -21.88 6.68
N TYR A 590 14.75 -20.66 7.04
CA TYR A 590 14.35 -19.60 6.12
C TYR A 590 15.08 -18.30 6.44
N TYR A 591 15.02 -17.35 5.52
CA TYR A 591 15.70 -16.08 5.66
C TYR A 591 14.87 -15.09 6.50
N ARG A 592 13.66 -14.74 6.05
CA ARG A 592 12.81 -13.71 6.70
C ARG A 592 11.33 -14.07 6.62
N CYS A 593 10.56 -13.45 7.51
CA CYS A 593 9.12 -13.35 7.44
C CYS A 593 8.67 -11.89 7.51
N GLU A 594 7.69 -11.52 6.70
CA GLU A 594 7.02 -10.21 6.72
C GLU A 594 5.50 -10.41 6.59
N LYS A 595 4.71 -9.48 7.11
CA LYS A 595 3.24 -9.47 6.98
C LYS A 595 2.83 -8.26 6.13
N TRP A 596 2.03 -8.51 5.10
CA TRP A 596 1.54 -7.50 4.16
C TRP A 596 0.13 -7.87 3.65
N GLY A 597 -0.66 -6.89 3.24
CA GLY A 597 -1.89 -7.15 2.47
C GLY A 597 -1.55 -7.56 1.02
N VAL A 598 -2.33 -8.45 0.39
CA VAL A 598 -2.01 -8.86 -1.00
C VAL A 598 -2.19 -7.73 -2.01
N TYR A 599 -3.13 -6.82 -1.79
CA TYR A 599 -3.37 -5.64 -2.63
C TYR A 599 -2.65 -4.37 -2.14
N GLU A 600 -1.88 -4.46 -1.06
CA GLU A 600 -1.15 -3.30 -0.55
C GLU A 600 -0.21 -2.73 -1.63
N GLY A 601 -0.31 -1.42 -1.87
CA GLY A 601 0.46 -0.69 -2.90
C GLY A 601 -0.10 -0.73 -4.33
N MET A 602 -1.24 -1.40 -4.56
CA MET A 602 -1.91 -1.46 -5.88
C MET A 602 -2.94 -0.37 -6.12
#